data_AF-A0A3D3I8R3-F1
#
_entry.id   AF-A0A3D3I8R3-F1
#
_cell.length_a   1.000
_cell.length_b   1.000
_cell.length_c   1.000
_cell.angle_alpha   90.00
_cell.angle_beta   90.00
_cell.angle_gamma   90.00
#
_symmetry.space_group_name_H-M   'P 1'
#
loop_
_entity.id
_entity.type
_entity.pdbx_description
1 polymer ?
#
loop_
_entity_poly.entity_id
_entity_poly.type
_entity_poly.pdbx_seq_one_letter_code
_entity_poly.pdbx_strand_id
1 'polypeptide(L)'
;MIKKILTVGMLLLISDVVKAQSNKLYLMIDYVNIVDNNVDEAKYYYQNNWEAFRKAAQEAGYIHSYRLLVTQGQGEFDIVLITAFANQEDLNNVESNFEKIIGSIRPGGPIFLNNKKPNDFRKNEYSIRTQTASVNLENVEREIEQILKQTELFSLSYMNADFESLANSYTADAKILPPGAGIIEGREAIKKRWILPDGVRILLHKVTPSEITVQGNWAYDLGYYEGKTRKKNGEEVAWKGKYLIVWKKETGTWKMYADAWNGV
;
A
#
# COMPACT_ATOMS: atom_id res chain seq x y z
N MET A 1 28.04 49.76 24.98
CA MET A 1 27.86 48.29 25.10
C MET A 1 26.37 48.01 25.10
N ILE A 2 25.79 47.65 23.95
CA ILE A 2 25.48 46.28 23.51
C ILE A 2 24.16 45.75 24.12
N LYS A 3 23.14 45.68 23.25
CA LYS A 3 22.06 44.66 23.06
C LYS A 3 21.15 44.34 24.28
N LYS A 4 19.84 44.17 24.16
CA LYS A 4 19.10 43.37 23.15
C LYS A 4 17.65 43.86 23.02
N ILE A 5 17.22 43.93 21.77
CA ILE A 5 15.83 43.83 21.32
C ILE A 5 15.34 42.41 21.61
N LEU A 6 14.16 42.26 22.20
CA LEU A 6 13.37 41.03 22.09
C LEU A 6 11.94 41.40 21.71
N THR A 7 11.71 41.38 20.40
CA THR A 7 10.40 41.40 19.79
C THR A 7 9.72 40.07 20.11
N VAL A 8 8.58 40.11 20.82
CA VAL A 8 7.70 38.95 21.00
C VAL A 8 6.97 38.74 19.68
N GLY A 9 7.50 37.82 18.86
CA GLY A 9 6.84 37.34 17.66
C GLY A 9 5.66 36.45 18.03
N MET A 10 4.44 36.96 17.80
CA MET A 10 3.20 36.20 17.81
C MET A 10 3.23 35.20 16.65
N LEU A 11 3.55 33.94 16.95
CA LEU A 11 3.44 32.84 15.99
C LEU A 11 1.97 32.44 15.89
N LEU A 12 1.26 32.98 14.89
CA LEU A 12 0.01 32.42 14.41
C LEU A 12 0.32 31.06 13.77
N LEU A 13 0.14 29.99 14.54
CA LEU A 13 0.08 28.63 13.99
C LEU A 13 -1.21 28.54 13.16
N ILE A 14 -1.08 28.79 11.86
CA ILE A 14 -2.10 28.43 10.88
C ILE A 14 -2.13 26.90 10.90
N SER A 15 -3.19 26.36 11.49
CA SER A 15 -3.50 24.93 11.43
C SER A 15 -3.98 24.61 10.02
N ASP A 16 -3.05 24.44 9.08
CA ASP A 16 -3.33 23.77 7.82
C ASP A 16 -3.46 22.26 8.11
N VAL A 17 -4.58 21.90 8.74
CA VAL A 17 -5.11 20.55 8.59
C VAL A 17 -5.60 20.46 7.16
N VAL A 18 -4.67 20.17 6.26
CA VAL A 18 -4.99 19.66 4.93
C VAL A 18 -5.79 18.39 5.20
N LYS A 19 -7.11 18.47 5.04
CA LYS A 19 -7.94 17.28 4.86
C LYS A 19 -7.43 16.63 3.58
N ALA A 20 -6.56 15.64 3.73
CA ALA A 20 -6.20 14.74 2.64
C ALA A 20 -7.48 13.98 2.24
N GLN A 21 -8.20 14.55 1.29
CA GLN A 21 -9.34 13.91 0.68
C GLN A 21 -8.75 12.83 -0.23
N SER A 22 -9.00 11.56 0.09
CA SER A 22 -8.67 10.45 -0.79
C SER A 22 -9.30 10.74 -2.16
N ASN A 23 -8.52 11.11 -3.17
CA ASN A 23 -9.07 11.49 -4.46
C ASN A 23 -9.55 10.22 -5.16
N LYS A 24 -10.85 9.95 -5.03
CA LYS A 24 -11.55 8.91 -5.77
C LYS A 24 -11.31 9.17 -7.25
N LEU A 25 -10.85 8.15 -7.98
CA LEU A 25 -10.72 8.21 -9.42
C LEU A 25 -12.01 7.70 -10.05
N TYR A 26 -12.37 8.27 -11.18
CA TYR A 26 -13.47 7.77 -12.00
C TYR A 26 -12.85 6.93 -13.11
N LEU A 27 -13.38 5.75 -13.36
CA LEU A 27 -12.83 4.79 -14.32
C LEU A 27 -13.80 4.59 -15.47
N MET A 28 -13.24 4.54 -16.67
CA MET A 28 -13.85 3.91 -17.84
C MET A 28 -13.03 2.67 -18.18
N ILE A 29 -13.69 1.51 -18.22
CA ILE A 29 -13.07 0.21 -18.49
C ILE A 29 -13.76 -0.41 -19.69
N ASP A 30 -13.02 -0.68 -20.76
CA ASP A 30 -13.53 -1.37 -21.95
C ASP A 30 -12.93 -2.78 -22.03
N TYR A 31 -13.79 -3.78 -22.22
CA TYR A 31 -13.44 -5.18 -22.38
C TYR A 31 -13.63 -5.59 -23.84
N VAL A 32 -12.57 -6.08 -24.46
CA VAL A 32 -12.51 -6.25 -25.92
C VAL A 32 -12.02 -7.64 -26.29
N ASN A 33 -12.71 -8.25 -27.24
CA ASN A 33 -12.29 -9.48 -27.93
C ASN A 33 -11.77 -9.16 -29.33
N ILE A 34 -10.76 -9.91 -29.75
CA ILE A 34 -10.18 -9.85 -31.09
C ILE A 34 -11.00 -10.77 -32.00
N VAL A 35 -11.39 -10.24 -33.15
CA VAL A 35 -12.22 -10.96 -34.13
C VAL A 35 -11.32 -11.66 -35.14
N ASP A 36 -11.68 -12.89 -35.52
CA ASP A 36 -11.04 -13.68 -36.58
C ASP A 36 -9.50 -13.77 -36.49
N ASN A 37 -8.97 -13.81 -35.26
CA ASN A 37 -7.54 -13.87 -34.98
C ASN A 37 -6.72 -12.68 -35.57
N ASN A 38 -7.36 -11.53 -35.79
CA ASN A 38 -6.73 -10.30 -36.29
C ASN A 38 -5.91 -9.56 -35.20
N VAL A 39 -4.98 -10.30 -34.58
CA VAL A 39 -4.21 -9.84 -33.41
C VAL A 39 -3.29 -8.67 -33.76
N ASP A 40 -2.68 -8.70 -34.94
CA ASP A 40 -1.73 -7.67 -35.35
C ASP A 40 -2.43 -6.34 -35.66
N GLU A 41 -3.59 -6.38 -36.32
CA GLU A 41 -4.42 -5.21 -36.53
C GLU A 41 -4.92 -4.61 -35.22
N ALA A 42 -5.39 -5.45 -34.29
CA ALA A 42 -5.84 -5.01 -32.98
C ALA A 42 -4.70 -4.35 -32.18
N LYS A 43 -3.53 -5.01 -32.08
CA LYS A 43 -2.35 -4.46 -31.39
C LYS A 43 -1.91 -3.15 -32.01
N TYR A 44 -1.76 -3.10 -33.33
CA TYR A 44 -1.38 -1.89 -34.04
C TYR A 44 -2.36 -0.76 -33.78
N TYR A 45 -3.66 -1.04 -33.86
CA TYR A 45 -4.70 -0.04 -33.64
C TYR A 45 -4.64 0.53 -32.23
N TYR A 46 -4.53 -0.31 -31.20
CA TYR A 46 -4.53 0.16 -29.82
C TYR A 46 -3.25 0.90 -29.42
N GLN A 47 -2.08 0.43 -29.88
CA GLN A 47 -0.80 1.12 -29.62
C GLN A 47 -0.73 2.47 -30.33
N ASN A 48 -1.09 2.49 -31.63
CA ASN A 48 -0.87 3.68 -32.45
C ASN A 48 -2.01 4.69 -32.35
N ASN A 49 -3.21 4.29 -31.96
CA ASN A 49 -4.37 5.19 -31.81
C ASN A 49 -4.74 5.36 -30.34
N TRP A 50 -5.25 4.31 -29.69
CA TRP A 50 -5.81 4.44 -28.35
C TRP A 50 -4.78 4.96 -27.35
N GLU A 51 -3.62 4.32 -27.26
CA GLU A 51 -2.53 4.72 -26.35
C GLU A 51 -1.98 6.10 -26.69
N ALA A 52 -1.74 6.39 -27.98
CA ALA A 52 -1.30 7.72 -28.42
C ALA A 52 -2.29 8.84 -28.02
N PHE A 53 -3.60 8.60 -28.16
CA PHE A 53 -4.62 9.57 -27.77
C PHE A 53 -4.70 9.71 -26.25
N ARG A 54 -4.53 8.64 -25.48
CA ARG A 54 -4.55 8.70 -24.00
C ARG A 54 -3.32 9.41 -23.46
N LYS A 55 -2.14 9.18 -24.06
CA LYS A 55 -0.92 9.92 -23.73
C LYS A 55 -1.13 11.44 -23.90
N ALA A 56 -1.65 11.86 -25.06
CA ALA A 56 -1.94 13.27 -25.31
C ALA A 56 -3.04 13.83 -24.39
N ALA A 57 -4.08 13.04 -24.10
CA ALA A 57 -5.13 13.43 -23.15
C ALA A 57 -4.59 13.59 -21.71
N GLN A 58 -3.62 12.77 -21.31
CA GLN A 58 -2.97 12.87 -20.00
C GLN A 58 -2.09 14.12 -19.93
N GLU A 59 -1.31 14.40 -20.98
CA GLU A 59 -0.51 15.62 -21.09
C GLU A 59 -1.38 16.90 -21.09
N ALA A 60 -2.58 16.82 -21.67
CA ALA A 60 -3.57 17.91 -21.65
C ALA A 60 -4.39 18.00 -20.35
N GLY A 61 -4.20 17.07 -19.40
CA GLY A 61 -4.88 17.06 -18.11
C GLY A 61 -6.34 16.53 -18.13
N TYR A 62 -6.80 15.98 -19.25
CA TYR A 62 -8.17 15.42 -19.36
C TYR A 62 -8.32 14.04 -18.71
N ILE A 63 -7.22 13.32 -18.49
CA ILE A 63 -7.22 12.04 -17.79
C ILE A 63 -6.10 12.00 -16.76
N HIS A 64 -6.30 11.23 -15.70
CA HIS A 64 -5.31 11.00 -14.65
C HIS A 64 -4.27 9.95 -15.05
N SER A 65 -4.73 8.81 -15.57
CA SER A 65 -3.87 7.71 -16.03
C SER A 65 -4.60 6.79 -16.99
N TYR A 66 -3.85 5.91 -17.66
CA TYR A 66 -4.42 4.89 -18.53
C TYR A 66 -3.60 3.59 -18.47
N ARG A 67 -4.26 2.48 -18.81
CA ARG A 67 -3.61 1.16 -18.89
C ARG A 67 -4.23 0.33 -20.00
N LEU A 68 -3.38 -0.28 -20.82
CA LEU A 68 -3.74 -1.31 -21.78
C LEU A 68 -3.22 -2.66 -21.27
N LEU A 69 -4.11 -3.64 -21.16
CA LEU A 69 -3.79 -5.00 -20.75
C LEU A 69 -4.14 -5.94 -21.89
N VAL A 70 -3.22 -6.85 -22.24
CA VAL A 70 -3.44 -7.93 -23.20
C VAL A 70 -3.31 -9.25 -22.45
N THR A 71 -4.33 -10.09 -22.50
CA THR A 71 -4.42 -11.29 -21.64
C THR A 71 -3.69 -12.52 -22.20
N GLN A 72 -3.14 -12.43 -23.41
CA GLN A 72 -2.43 -13.53 -24.09
C GLN A 72 -3.21 -14.86 -24.09
N GLY A 73 -4.54 -14.80 -24.21
CA GLY A 73 -5.42 -15.97 -24.23
C GLY A 73 -5.71 -16.61 -22.86
N GLN A 74 -5.29 -15.98 -21.76
CA GLN A 74 -5.53 -16.48 -20.39
C GLN A 74 -6.76 -15.84 -19.71
N GLY A 75 -7.40 -14.86 -20.35
CA GLY A 75 -8.54 -14.13 -19.80
C GLY A 75 -9.82 -14.36 -20.60
N GLU A 76 -10.97 -14.04 -20.00
CA GLU A 76 -12.27 -14.00 -20.67
C GLU A 76 -12.31 -13.02 -21.86
N PHE A 77 -11.48 -11.96 -21.77
CA PHE A 77 -11.32 -10.94 -22.81
C PHE A 77 -9.88 -10.89 -23.28
N ASP A 78 -9.66 -10.64 -24.57
CA ASP A 78 -8.32 -10.51 -25.14
C ASP A 78 -7.60 -9.24 -24.68
N ILE A 79 -8.35 -8.14 -24.55
CA ILE A 79 -7.83 -6.80 -24.20
C ILE A 79 -8.72 -6.14 -23.15
N VAL A 80 -8.10 -5.52 -22.14
CA VAL A 80 -8.78 -4.64 -21.17
C VAL A 80 -8.14 -3.25 -21.23
N LEU A 81 -8.96 -2.24 -21.43
CA LEU A 81 -8.55 -0.85 -21.56
C LEU A 81 -9.08 -0.08 -20.35
N ILE A 82 -8.21 0.58 -19.61
CA ILE A 82 -8.59 1.36 -18.43
C ILE A 82 -8.18 2.81 -18.67
N THR A 83 -9.13 3.73 -18.54
CA THR A 83 -8.87 5.18 -18.48
C THR A 83 -9.36 5.70 -17.14
N ALA A 84 -8.48 6.34 -16.37
CA ALA A 84 -8.81 6.94 -15.08
C ALA A 84 -8.88 8.46 -15.20
N PHE A 85 -9.87 9.06 -14.55
CA PHE A 85 -10.16 10.48 -14.52
C PHE A 85 -10.09 10.99 -13.07
N ALA A 86 -9.56 12.20 -12.89
CA ALA A 86 -9.44 12.82 -11.56
C ALA A 86 -10.80 13.29 -11.01
N ASN A 87 -11.76 13.59 -11.88
CA ASN A 87 -13.09 14.07 -11.53
C ASN A 87 -14.15 13.45 -12.46
N GLN A 88 -15.42 13.58 -12.06
CA GLN A 88 -16.53 13.01 -12.84
C GLN A 88 -16.88 13.82 -14.09
N GLU A 89 -16.56 15.11 -14.10
CA GLU A 89 -16.83 16.00 -15.22
C GLU A 89 -16.03 15.55 -16.47
N ASP A 90 -14.75 15.24 -16.31
CA ASP A 90 -13.92 14.74 -17.41
C ASP A 90 -14.39 13.37 -17.93
N LEU A 91 -14.86 12.49 -17.04
CA LEU A 91 -15.50 11.23 -17.46
C LEU A 91 -16.79 11.48 -18.25
N ASN A 92 -17.61 12.42 -17.81
CA ASN A 92 -18.86 12.77 -18.50
C ASN A 92 -18.58 13.43 -19.86
N ASN A 93 -17.51 14.21 -19.97
CA ASN A 93 -17.10 14.94 -21.16
C ASN A 93 -16.11 14.17 -22.05
N VAL A 94 -15.87 12.89 -21.77
CA VAL A 94 -14.82 12.08 -22.41
C VAL A 94 -14.82 12.17 -23.93
N GLU A 95 -15.97 12.05 -24.59
CA GLU A 95 -16.06 12.12 -26.06
C GLU A 95 -15.57 13.49 -26.57
N SER A 96 -16.12 14.58 -26.04
CA SER A 96 -15.75 15.93 -26.45
C SER A 96 -14.28 16.27 -26.16
N ASN A 97 -13.71 15.74 -25.07
CA ASN A 97 -12.31 15.93 -24.73
C ASN A 97 -11.41 15.16 -25.70
N PHE A 98 -11.75 13.90 -26.02
CA PHE A 98 -10.99 13.11 -26.98
C PHE A 98 -11.15 13.59 -28.43
N GLU A 99 -12.28 14.18 -28.82
CA GLU A 99 -12.43 14.83 -30.13
C GLU A 99 -11.42 15.96 -30.33
N LYS A 100 -11.23 16.81 -29.30
CA LYS A 100 -10.21 17.88 -29.32
C LYS A 100 -8.80 17.30 -29.47
N ILE A 101 -8.49 16.26 -28.71
CA ILE A 101 -7.18 15.58 -28.78
C ILE A 101 -6.95 15.02 -30.18
N ILE A 102 -7.89 14.22 -30.70
CA ILE A 102 -7.79 13.59 -32.01
C ILE A 102 -7.66 14.65 -33.09
N GLY A 103 -8.46 15.71 -33.07
CA GLY A 103 -8.37 16.81 -34.02
C GLY A 103 -7.00 17.51 -33.99
N SER A 104 -6.38 17.61 -32.81
CA SER A 104 -5.06 18.24 -32.65
C SER A 104 -3.91 17.36 -33.12
N ILE A 105 -3.87 16.09 -32.70
CA ILE A 105 -2.70 15.23 -32.95
C ILE A 105 -2.87 14.33 -34.18
N ARG A 106 -4.11 14.17 -34.67
CA ARG A 106 -4.42 13.31 -35.81
C ARG A 106 -5.67 13.77 -36.59
N PRO A 107 -5.59 14.93 -37.28
CA PRO A 107 -6.72 15.47 -38.05
C PRO A 107 -7.19 14.55 -39.19
N GLY A 108 -6.33 13.66 -39.69
CA GLY A 108 -6.68 12.63 -40.68
C GLY A 108 -7.42 11.41 -40.13
N GLY A 109 -7.73 11.39 -38.82
CA GLY A 109 -8.36 10.25 -38.15
C GLY A 109 -7.39 9.09 -37.86
N PRO A 110 -7.88 8.00 -37.23
CA PRO A 110 -7.04 6.90 -36.80
C PRO A 110 -6.27 6.24 -37.95
N ILE A 111 -5.08 5.74 -37.65
CA ILE A 111 -4.25 4.97 -38.58
C ILE A 111 -4.46 3.48 -38.40
N PHE A 112 -4.41 2.75 -39.51
CA PHE A 112 -4.68 1.32 -39.58
C PHE A 112 -3.48 0.59 -40.17
N LEU A 113 -3.27 -0.65 -39.74
CA LEU A 113 -2.20 -1.49 -40.27
C LEU A 113 -2.43 -1.83 -41.74
N ASN A 114 -3.69 -2.03 -42.13
CA ASN A 114 -4.13 -2.36 -43.48
C ASN A 114 -5.53 -1.76 -43.72
N ASN A 115 -6.25 -2.27 -44.73
CA ASN A 115 -7.58 -1.76 -45.11
C ASN A 115 -8.72 -2.18 -44.16
N LYS A 116 -8.47 -3.07 -43.19
CA LYS A 116 -9.47 -3.50 -42.20
C LYS A 116 -9.87 -2.36 -41.27
N LYS A 117 -11.16 -2.30 -40.96
CA LYS A 117 -11.78 -1.33 -40.04
C LYS A 117 -11.95 -1.96 -38.66
N PRO A 118 -12.19 -1.15 -37.61
CA PRO A 118 -12.26 -1.64 -36.24
C PRO A 118 -13.17 -2.86 -36.03
N ASN A 119 -14.34 -2.88 -36.67
CA ASN A 119 -15.29 -3.98 -36.51
C ASN A 119 -14.80 -5.30 -37.14
N ASP A 120 -13.80 -5.25 -38.03
CA ASP A 120 -13.22 -6.44 -38.66
C ASP A 120 -12.21 -7.15 -37.74
N PHE A 121 -11.64 -6.45 -36.75
CA PHE A 121 -10.58 -7.00 -35.89
C PHE A 121 -10.85 -6.89 -34.39
N ARG A 122 -11.89 -6.17 -33.97
CA ARG A 122 -12.27 -6.08 -32.55
C ARG A 122 -13.78 -6.03 -32.33
N LYS A 123 -14.19 -6.53 -31.18
CA LYS A 123 -15.53 -6.40 -30.63
C LYS A 123 -15.43 -5.88 -29.20
N ASN A 124 -16.05 -4.72 -28.92
CA ASN A 124 -16.18 -4.23 -27.55
C ASN A 124 -17.38 -4.94 -26.91
N GLU A 125 -17.14 -5.78 -25.91
CA GLU A 125 -18.17 -6.57 -25.24
C GLU A 125 -18.87 -5.75 -24.15
N TYR A 126 -18.08 -5.06 -23.32
CA TYR A 126 -18.57 -4.30 -22.18
C TYR A 126 -17.78 -3.01 -21.99
N SER A 127 -18.49 -1.93 -21.70
CA SER A 127 -17.91 -0.69 -21.19
C SER A 127 -18.48 -0.40 -19.81
N ILE A 128 -17.61 -0.30 -18.81
CA ILE A 128 -17.97 0.00 -17.42
C ILE A 128 -17.51 1.40 -17.11
N ARG A 129 -18.44 2.23 -16.60
CA ARG A 129 -18.11 3.50 -15.96
C ARG A 129 -18.35 3.37 -14.47
N THR A 130 -17.31 3.57 -13.67
CA THR A 130 -17.38 3.40 -12.22
C THR A 130 -16.49 4.41 -11.49
N GLN A 131 -16.56 4.43 -10.18
CA GLN A 131 -15.66 5.19 -9.31
C GLN A 131 -14.82 4.19 -8.51
N THR A 132 -13.51 4.44 -8.37
CA THR A 132 -12.70 3.65 -7.46
C THR A 132 -13.29 3.76 -6.06
N ALA A 133 -13.50 2.61 -5.41
CA ALA A 133 -13.47 2.61 -3.97
C ALA A 133 -12.10 3.16 -3.57
N SER A 134 -12.05 4.09 -2.62
CA SER A 134 -10.79 4.59 -2.10
C SER A 134 -10.03 3.45 -1.43
N VAL A 135 -9.21 2.71 -2.19
CA VAL A 135 -8.06 1.99 -1.65
C VAL A 135 -7.05 3.07 -1.33
N ASN A 136 -7.23 3.67 -0.16
CA ASN A 136 -6.51 4.87 0.22
C ASN A 136 -5.07 4.45 0.53
N LEU A 137 -4.16 4.58 -0.43
CA LEU A 137 -2.73 4.28 -0.24
C LEU A 137 -2.16 5.10 0.93
N GLU A 138 -2.62 6.34 1.12
CA GLU A 138 -2.35 7.16 2.32
C GLU A 138 -2.95 6.60 3.63
N ASN A 139 -4.00 5.77 3.57
CA ASN A 139 -4.39 5.01 4.76
C ASN A 139 -3.37 3.89 4.98
N VAL A 140 -2.97 3.14 3.95
CA VAL A 140 -2.03 2.02 4.11
C VAL A 140 -0.69 2.48 4.69
N GLU A 141 -0.10 3.56 4.16
CA GLU A 141 1.15 4.13 4.70
C GLU A 141 1.00 4.54 6.16
N ARG A 142 -0.10 5.22 6.51
CA ARG A 142 -0.41 5.59 7.90
C ARG A 142 -0.63 4.38 8.80
N GLU A 143 -1.26 3.31 8.29
CA GLU A 143 -1.43 2.06 9.03
C GLU A 143 -0.06 1.40 9.27
N ILE A 144 0.83 1.40 8.29
CA ILE A 144 2.21 0.93 8.41
C ILE A 144 2.97 1.77 9.44
N GLU A 145 2.90 3.10 9.38
CA GLU A 145 3.52 3.98 10.38
C GLU A 145 3.02 3.70 11.80
N GLN A 146 1.72 3.42 11.97
CA GLN A 146 1.17 3.02 13.27
C GLN A 146 1.73 1.68 13.74
N ILE A 147 1.84 0.69 12.85
CA ILE A 147 2.47 -0.61 13.15
C ILE A 147 3.93 -0.40 13.58
N LEU A 148 4.71 0.38 12.81
CA LEU A 148 6.11 0.71 13.14
C LEU A 148 6.24 1.35 14.53
N LYS A 149 5.32 2.27 14.86
CA LYS A 149 5.27 2.89 16.19
C LYS A 149 4.94 1.87 17.29
N GLN A 150 4.01 0.94 17.05
CA GLN A 150 3.72 -0.14 18.02
C GLN A 150 4.92 -1.07 18.22
N THR A 151 5.65 -1.37 17.14
CA THR A 151 6.89 -2.16 17.17
C THR A 151 7.99 -1.47 17.99
N GLU A 152 8.13 -0.15 17.85
CA GLU A 152 9.05 0.64 18.66
C GLU A 152 8.64 0.63 20.15
N LEU A 153 7.36 0.86 20.44
CA LEU A 153 6.82 0.81 21.80
C LEU A 153 7.01 -0.55 22.47
N PHE A 154 6.83 -1.65 21.73
CA PHE A 154 7.14 -3.00 22.21
C PHE A 154 8.62 -3.13 22.60
N SER A 155 9.52 -2.70 21.71
CA SER A 155 10.97 -2.76 21.93
C SER A 155 11.40 -1.93 23.15
N LEU A 156 10.85 -0.72 23.29
CA LEU A 156 11.07 0.15 24.44
C LEU A 156 10.56 -0.49 25.75
N SER A 157 9.37 -1.05 25.73
CA SER A 157 8.79 -1.73 26.90
C SER A 157 9.67 -2.90 27.35
N TYR A 158 10.21 -3.67 26.41
CA TYR A 158 11.09 -4.79 26.72
C TYR A 158 12.44 -4.34 27.32
N MET A 159 13.06 -3.30 26.75
CA MET A 159 14.30 -2.72 27.28
C MET A 159 14.12 -2.09 28.68
N ASN A 160 12.93 -1.57 28.96
CA ASN A 160 12.58 -0.98 30.25
C ASN A 160 12.09 -1.99 31.30
N ALA A 161 11.99 -3.28 30.93
CA ALA A 161 11.36 -4.32 31.75
C ALA A 161 9.92 -3.96 32.19
N ASP A 162 9.21 -3.18 31.37
CA ASP A 162 7.79 -2.89 31.55
C ASP A 162 6.96 -4.00 30.87
N PHE A 163 6.82 -5.11 31.57
CA PHE A 163 6.16 -6.30 31.04
C PHE A 163 4.64 -6.13 30.88
N GLU A 164 4.02 -5.15 31.55
CA GLU A 164 2.60 -4.88 31.32
C GLU A 164 2.38 -4.08 30.04
N SER A 165 3.16 -3.03 29.80
CA SER A 165 3.09 -2.32 28.52
C SER A 165 3.46 -3.24 27.36
N LEU A 166 4.47 -4.12 27.55
CA LEU A 166 4.84 -5.14 26.57
C LEU A 166 3.67 -6.10 26.29
N ALA A 167 3.04 -6.65 27.32
CA ALA A 167 1.90 -7.54 27.15
C ALA A 167 0.71 -6.84 26.47
N ASN A 168 0.53 -5.54 26.71
CA ASN A 168 -0.53 -4.74 26.09
C ASN A 168 -0.33 -4.51 24.59
N SER A 169 0.87 -4.73 24.04
CA SER A 169 1.11 -4.79 22.59
C SER A 169 0.43 -5.98 21.92
N TYR A 170 0.01 -6.99 22.69
CA TYR A 170 -0.72 -8.16 22.18
C TYR A 170 -2.25 -8.00 22.35
N THR A 171 -3.01 -8.55 21.39
CA THR A 171 -4.46 -8.77 21.53
C THR A 171 -4.75 -9.69 22.72
N ALA A 172 -5.97 -9.67 23.25
CA ALA A 172 -6.32 -10.48 24.42
C ALA A 172 -6.19 -11.99 24.14
N ASP A 173 -6.50 -12.40 22.91
CA ASP A 173 -6.49 -13.77 22.38
C ASP A 173 -5.26 -14.09 21.53
N ALA A 174 -4.19 -13.31 21.69
CA ALA A 174 -2.95 -13.46 20.93
C ALA A 174 -2.28 -14.82 21.16
N LYS A 175 -1.45 -15.22 20.19
CA LYS A 175 -0.67 -16.46 20.21
C LYS A 175 0.79 -16.16 19.92
N ILE A 176 1.71 -16.73 20.68
CA ILE A 176 3.14 -16.67 20.38
C ILE A 176 3.69 -18.07 20.10
N LEU A 177 4.67 -18.13 19.19
CA LEU A 177 5.30 -19.37 18.73
C LEU A 177 6.82 -19.31 18.97
N PRO A 178 7.26 -19.28 20.24
CA PRO A 178 8.68 -19.25 20.57
C PRO A 178 9.40 -20.55 20.15
N PRO A 179 10.68 -20.48 19.77
CA PRO A 179 11.49 -21.69 19.51
C PRO A 179 11.51 -22.64 20.71
N GLY A 180 11.33 -23.94 20.44
CA GLY A 180 11.46 -25.00 21.45
C GLY A 180 10.27 -25.15 22.41
N ALA A 181 9.16 -24.48 22.17
CA ALA A 181 7.93 -24.63 22.96
C ALA A 181 6.69 -24.77 22.05
N GLY A 182 5.60 -25.26 22.64
CA GLY A 182 4.29 -25.22 21.99
C GLY A 182 3.74 -23.80 21.86
N ILE A 183 2.60 -23.65 21.18
CA ILE A 183 1.90 -22.37 21.07
C ILE A 183 1.48 -21.91 22.48
N ILE A 184 1.81 -20.66 22.81
CA ILE A 184 1.37 -20.02 24.06
C ILE A 184 0.27 -19.02 23.72
N GLU A 185 -0.89 -19.16 24.37
CA GLU A 185 -2.09 -18.39 24.04
C GLU A 185 -2.54 -17.49 25.19
N GLY A 186 -3.00 -16.29 24.85
CA GLY A 186 -3.57 -15.31 25.76
C GLY A 186 -2.54 -14.38 26.39
N ARG A 187 -2.93 -13.10 26.55
CA ARG A 187 -2.04 -12.01 27.00
C ARG A 187 -1.30 -12.32 28.32
N GLU A 188 -1.98 -12.92 29.29
CA GLU A 188 -1.37 -13.24 30.59
C GLU A 188 -0.28 -14.32 30.50
N ALA A 189 -0.47 -15.34 29.65
CA ALA A 189 0.54 -16.37 29.43
C ALA A 189 1.73 -15.81 28.64
N ILE A 190 1.45 -14.94 27.66
CA ILE A 190 2.47 -14.23 26.89
C ILE A 190 3.31 -13.32 27.80
N LYS A 191 2.69 -12.55 28.70
CA LYS A 191 3.40 -11.73 29.68
C LYS A 191 4.40 -12.56 30.48
N LYS A 192 3.95 -13.70 31.03
CA LYS A 192 4.81 -14.62 31.79
C LYS A 192 6.00 -15.12 30.97
N ARG A 193 5.83 -15.32 29.66
CA ARG A 193 6.92 -15.74 28.77
C ARG A 193 7.98 -14.66 28.55
N TRP A 194 7.59 -13.38 28.61
CA TRP A 194 8.48 -12.23 28.41
C TRP A 194 9.19 -11.75 29.68
N ILE A 195 8.67 -12.08 30.86
CA ILE A 195 9.32 -11.74 32.13
C ILE A 195 10.73 -12.31 32.18
N LEU A 196 11.69 -11.43 32.43
CA LEU A 196 13.11 -11.77 32.51
C LEU A 196 13.43 -12.41 33.88
N PRO A 197 14.39 -13.36 33.94
CA PRO A 197 14.94 -13.82 35.20
C PRO A 197 15.58 -12.68 36.00
N ASP A 198 15.63 -12.84 37.32
CA ASP A 198 16.28 -11.87 38.21
C ASP A 198 17.74 -11.59 37.81
N GLY A 199 18.11 -10.31 37.80
CA GLY A 199 19.45 -9.85 37.38
C GLY A 199 19.72 -9.89 35.88
N VAL A 200 18.75 -10.29 35.04
CA VAL A 200 18.85 -10.22 33.57
C VAL A 200 18.25 -8.91 33.07
N ARG A 201 18.91 -8.26 32.11
CA ARG A 201 18.41 -7.03 31.47
C ARG A 201 18.59 -7.05 29.97
N ILE A 202 17.58 -6.60 29.23
CA ILE A 202 17.71 -6.30 27.81
C ILE A 202 18.28 -4.89 27.66
N LEU A 203 19.44 -4.79 27.02
CA LEU A 203 20.14 -3.53 26.76
C LEU A 203 19.76 -2.95 25.40
N LEU A 204 19.41 -3.81 24.45
CA LEU A 204 18.98 -3.46 23.11
C LEU A 204 17.93 -4.46 22.66
N HIS A 205 16.85 -3.96 22.06
CA HIS A 205 15.93 -4.72 21.24
C HIS A 205 15.57 -3.83 20.05
N LYS A 206 15.81 -4.30 18.83
CA LYS A 206 15.48 -3.59 17.61
C LYS A 206 14.87 -4.55 16.62
N VAL A 207 13.79 -4.10 16.00
CA VAL A 207 13.06 -4.83 14.97
C VAL A 207 13.18 -4.05 13.67
N THR A 208 13.53 -4.73 12.59
CA THR A 208 13.70 -4.15 11.26
C THR A 208 12.80 -4.90 10.28
N PRO A 209 11.60 -4.37 9.99
CA PRO A 209 10.71 -4.92 8.97
C PRO A 209 11.39 -4.96 7.61
N SER A 210 11.15 -6.05 6.88
CA SER A 210 11.52 -6.19 5.46
C SER A 210 10.28 -6.05 4.58
N GLU A 211 9.11 -6.41 5.10
CA GLU A 211 7.84 -6.34 4.40
C GLU A 211 6.70 -6.18 5.40
N ILE A 212 5.78 -5.23 5.12
CA ILE A 212 4.52 -5.07 5.85
C ILE A 212 3.40 -4.92 4.83
N THR A 213 2.38 -5.77 4.94
CA THR A 213 1.20 -5.72 4.09
C THR A 213 -0.05 -5.59 4.94
N VAL A 214 -0.84 -4.55 4.69
CA VAL A 214 -2.08 -4.24 5.41
C VAL A 214 -3.29 -4.62 4.57
N GLN A 215 -4.22 -5.35 5.17
CA GLN A 215 -5.51 -5.71 4.57
C GLN A 215 -6.65 -5.50 5.59
N GLY A 216 -7.33 -4.36 5.48
CA GLY A 216 -8.40 -3.98 6.40
C GLY A 216 -7.89 -3.83 7.83
N ASN A 217 -8.47 -4.58 8.77
CA ASN A 217 -8.05 -4.59 10.19
C ASN A 217 -6.97 -5.63 10.50
N TRP A 218 -6.34 -6.20 9.48
CA TRP A 218 -5.27 -7.19 9.62
C TRP A 218 -4.03 -6.73 8.86
N ALA A 219 -2.86 -7.14 9.33
CA ALA A 219 -1.62 -7.01 8.57
C ALA A 219 -0.69 -8.18 8.87
N TYR A 220 0.22 -8.48 7.95
CA TYR A 220 1.41 -9.27 8.29
C TYR A 220 2.65 -8.40 8.15
N ASP A 221 3.64 -8.71 8.98
CA ASP A 221 4.93 -8.03 9.08
C ASP A 221 6.00 -9.11 9.25
N LEU A 222 7.01 -9.10 8.38
CA LEU A 222 8.14 -10.01 8.49
C LEU A 222 9.45 -9.25 8.32
N GLY A 223 10.48 -9.76 8.97
CA GLY A 223 11.80 -9.14 8.91
C GLY A 223 12.76 -9.74 9.92
N TYR A 224 13.66 -8.90 10.40
CA TYR A 224 14.75 -9.30 11.29
C TYR A 224 14.68 -8.56 12.62
N TYR A 225 15.19 -9.21 13.66
CA TYR A 225 15.37 -8.58 14.96
C TYR A 225 16.81 -8.77 15.43
N GLU A 226 17.26 -7.84 16.25
CA GLU A 226 18.55 -7.90 16.94
C GLU A 226 18.43 -7.35 18.35
N GLY A 227 19.32 -7.79 19.22
CA GLY A 227 19.40 -7.25 20.56
C GLY A 227 20.57 -7.74 21.37
N LYS A 228 20.60 -7.27 22.61
CA LYS A 228 21.69 -7.50 23.54
C LYS A 228 21.13 -7.71 24.93
N THR A 229 21.54 -8.79 25.58
CA THR A 229 21.15 -9.11 26.95
C THR A 229 22.38 -9.05 27.85
N ARG A 230 22.24 -8.42 29.01
CA ARG A 230 23.18 -8.55 30.13
C ARG A 230 22.65 -9.58 31.11
N LYS A 231 23.45 -10.60 31.39
CA LYS A 231 23.15 -11.66 32.37
C LYS A 231 23.50 -11.20 33.78
N LYS A 232 23.06 -11.97 34.78
CA LYS A 232 23.31 -11.72 36.20
C LYS A 232 24.80 -11.67 36.57
N ASN A 233 25.66 -12.41 35.87
CA ASN A 233 27.11 -12.40 36.03
C ASN A 233 27.81 -11.18 35.36
N GLY A 234 27.05 -10.26 34.76
CA GLY A 234 27.56 -9.10 34.03
C GLY A 234 27.94 -9.37 32.58
N GLU A 235 27.91 -10.63 32.13
CA GLU A 235 28.19 -11.01 30.74
C GLU A 235 27.14 -10.42 29.79
N GLU A 236 27.59 -9.81 28.70
CA GLU A 236 26.72 -9.31 27.63
C GLU A 236 26.73 -10.26 26.44
N VAL A 237 25.54 -10.65 25.97
CA VAL A 237 25.36 -11.55 24.82
C VAL A 237 24.49 -10.85 23.79
N ALA A 238 25.02 -10.73 22.57
CA ALA A 238 24.26 -10.27 21.41
C ALA A 238 23.50 -11.45 20.77
N TRP A 239 22.32 -11.16 20.23
CA TRP A 239 21.49 -12.12 19.53
C TRP A 239 20.77 -11.45 18.35
N LYS A 240 20.43 -12.26 17.36
CA LYS A 240 19.68 -11.85 16.17
C LYS A 240 18.82 -12.99 15.66
N GLY A 241 17.81 -12.66 14.87
CA GLY A 241 16.91 -13.62 14.29
C GLY A 241 15.97 -13.01 13.27
N LYS A 242 14.98 -13.79 12.87
CA LYS A 242 13.91 -13.40 11.95
C LYS A 242 12.55 -13.68 12.58
N TYR A 243 11.54 -12.95 12.14
CA TYR A 243 10.20 -13.04 12.69
C TYR A 243 9.11 -12.98 11.61
N LEU A 244 7.91 -13.40 12.00
CA LEU A 244 6.65 -13.14 11.33
C LEU A 244 5.62 -12.74 12.39
N ILE A 245 5.03 -11.58 12.23
CA ILE A 245 3.97 -11.06 13.09
C ILE A 245 2.70 -10.89 12.24
N VAL A 246 1.58 -11.38 12.77
CA VAL A 246 0.24 -11.03 12.30
C VAL A 246 -0.32 -9.99 13.25
N TRP A 247 -0.65 -8.83 12.71
CA TRP A 247 -1.25 -7.71 13.42
C TRP A 247 -2.77 -7.70 13.24
N LYS A 248 -3.48 -7.27 14.27
CA LYS A 248 -4.92 -7.02 14.27
C LYS A 248 -5.21 -5.65 14.86
N LYS A 249 -6.06 -4.87 14.20
CA LYS A 249 -6.48 -3.55 14.67
C LYS A 249 -7.70 -3.69 15.58
N GLU A 250 -7.54 -3.36 16.86
CA GLU A 250 -8.60 -3.37 17.86
C GLU A 250 -8.90 -1.94 18.32
N THR A 251 -10.15 -1.48 18.17
CA THR A 251 -10.58 -0.13 18.59
C THR A 251 -9.68 1.00 18.08
N GLY A 252 -9.13 0.84 16.87
CA GLY A 252 -8.24 1.83 16.26
C GLY A 252 -6.75 1.68 16.57
N THR A 253 -6.34 0.70 17.38
CA THR A 253 -4.94 0.44 17.72
C THR A 253 -4.47 -0.91 17.20
N TRP A 254 -3.33 -0.94 16.52
CA TRP A 254 -2.70 -2.19 16.10
C TRP A 254 -2.10 -2.94 17.28
N LYS A 255 -2.36 -4.25 17.33
CA LYS A 255 -1.81 -5.16 18.33
C LYS A 255 -1.39 -6.46 17.65
N MET A 256 -0.38 -7.12 18.20
CA MET A 256 0.07 -8.42 17.73
C MET A 256 -0.98 -9.48 18.07
N TYR A 257 -1.46 -10.19 17.05
CA TYR A 257 -2.36 -11.34 17.18
C TYR A 257 -1.59 -12.66 17.13
N ALA A 258 -0.64 -12.80 16.21
CA ALA A 258 0.30 -13.92 16.21
C ALA A 258 1.72 -13.40 16.08
N ASP A 259 2.66 -13.98 16.83
CA ASP A 259 4.07 -13.59 16.80
C ASP A 259 4.94 -14.85 16.85
N ALA A 260 5.71 -15.06 15.79
CA ALA A 260 6.59 -16.20 15.62
C ALA A 260 7.99 -15.70 15.29
N TRP A 261 9.00 -16.31 15.90
CA TRP A 261 10.39 -15.92 15.66
C TRP A 261 11.33 -17.12 15.76
N ASN A 262 12.50 -17.02 15.13
CA ASN A 262 13.58 -17.97 15.30
C ASN A 262 14.95 -17.33 15.01
N GLY A 263 16.01 -18.02 15.44
CA GLY A 263 17.39 -17.60 15.17
C GLY A 263 17.76 -17.67 13.68
N VAL A 264 18.78 -16.91 13.31
CA VAL A 264 19.45 -16.96 12.00
C VAL A 264 20.91 -17.34 12.16
#